data_AF-A0A9X8DPT3-F1
#
_entry.id   AF-A0A9X8DPT3-F1
#
_cell.length_a   1.000
_cell.length_b   1.000
_cell.length_c   1.000
_cell.angle_alpha   90.00
_cell.angle_beta   90.00
_cell.angle_gamma   90.00
#
_symmetry.space_group_name_H-M   'P 1'
#
loop_
_entity.id
_entity.type
_entity.pdbx_description
1 polymer ?
#
loop_
_entity_poly.entity_id
_entity_poly.type
_entity_poly.pdbx_seq_one_letter_code
_entity_poly.pdbx_strand_id
1 'polypeptide(L)' 'MANPDKDHPKAYDVIDRVAKNAHIQGIDAYKSEYKRSTENTDEYWAEKARENILWFRDFDQTKNGH' A
#
# COMPACT_ATOMS: atom_id res chain seq x y z
N MET A 1 -14.60 19.32 36.25
CA MET A 1 -13.77 19.62 35.05
C MET A 1 -13.88 18.42 34.13
N ALA A 2 -14.40 18.59 32.92
CA ALA A 2 -14.65 17.48 31.99
C ALA A 2 -13.32 16.88 31.50
N ASN A 3 -13.22 15.55 31.46
CA ASN A 3 -12.07 14.81 30.94
C ASN A 3 -12.18 14.75 29.40
N PRO A 4 -11.29 15.40 28.63
CA PRO A 4 -11.42 15.53 27.18
C PRO A 4 -11.02 14.28 26.38
N ASP A 5 -10.69 13.16 27.02
CA ASP A 5 -10.14 11.96 26.37
C ASP A 5 -11.22 10.98 25.85
N LYS A 6 -12.34 11.51 25.38
CA LYS A 6 -13.41 10.74 24.72
C LYS A 6 -13.82 11.48 23.44
N ASP A 7 -13.20 11.17 22.30
CA ASP A 7 -13.95 10.94 21.04
C ASP A 7 -13.13 10.71 19.75
N HIS A 8 -11.79 10.70 19.74
CA HIS A 8 -11.04 10.21 18.58
C HIS A 8 -9.81 9.42 19.01
N PRO A 9 -9.45 8.30 18.35
CA PRO A 9 -8.16 7.69 18.59
C PRO A 9 -7.10 8.77 18.29
N LYS A 10 -6.28 9.13 19.28
CA LYS A 10 -5.12 10.00 19.06
C LYS A 10 -4.37 9.44 17.86
N ALA A 11 -4.37 10.19 16.75
CA ALA A 11 -3.54 9.85 15.61
C ALA A 11 -2.08 10.04 16.06
N TYR A 12 -1.30 8.99 15.92
CA TYR A 12 0.14 9.03 16.21
C TYR A 12 0.86 9.16 14.88
N ASP A 13 1.64 10.22 14.74
CA ASP A 13 2.49 10.39 13.58
C ASP A 13 3.57 9.32 13.53
N VAL A 14 3.97 8.98 12.30
CA VAL A 14 5.07 8.03 12.08
C VAL A 14 6.36 8.71 12.53
N ILE A 15 7.14 8.02 13.36
CA ILE A 15 8.44 8.52 13.82
C ILE A 15 9.37 8.79 12.64
N ASP A 16 10.07 9.94 12.64
CA ASP A 16 10.90 10.41 11.51
C ASP A 16 11.90 9.39 10.99
N ARG A 17 12.49 8.60 11.90
CA ARG A 17 13.45 7.54 11.53
C ARG A 17 12.83 6.50 10.59
N VAL A 18 11.56 6.16 10.80
CA VAL A 18 10.84 5.18 9.98
C VAL A 18 10.32 5.82 8.71
N ALA A 19 9.79 7.04 8.79
CA ALA A 19 9.29 7.77 7.63
C ALA A 19 10.35 7.92 6.52
N LYS A 20 11.60 8.24 6.89
CA LYS A 20 12.71 8.42 5.93
C LYS A 20 13.03 7.18 5.09
N ASN A 21 12.84 5.99 5.64
CA ASN A 21 13.19 4.73 4.99
C ASN A 21 11.96 3.93 4.56
N ALA A 22 10.76 4.52 4.63
CA ALA A 22 9.54 3.85 4.24
C ALA A 22 9.52 3.58 2.73
N HIS A 23 9.03 2.41 2.32
CA HIS A 23 8.82 2.12 0.90
C HIS A 23 7.75 3.00 0.26
N ILE A 24 6.83 3.54 1.08
CA ILE A 24 5.78 4.46 0.67
C ILE A 24 5.97 5.78 1.42
N GLN A 25 6.21 6.84 0.66
CA GLN A 25 6.56 8.16 1.18
C GLN A 25 5.33 8.98 1.51
N GLY A 26 4.74 8.71 2.68
CA GLY A 26 3.60 9.47 3.20
C GLY A 26 2.26 9.10 2.57
N ILE A 27 1.21 9.81 3.00
CA ILE A 27 -0.18 9.46 2.71
C ILE A 27 -0.55 9.64 1.23
N ASP A 28 0.02 10.62 0.54
CA ASP A 28 -0.29 10.88 -0.86
C ASP A 28 0.31 9.82 -1.78
N ALA A 29 1.56 9.39 -1.50
CA ALA A 29 2.17 8.26 -2.18
C ALA A 29 1.37 6.96 -1.95
N TYR A 30 0.91 6.74 -0.72
CA TYR A 30 0.04 5.60 -0.39
C TYR A 30 -1.25 5.62 -1.21
N LYS A 31 -1.95 6.76 -1.23
CA LYS A 31 -3.22 6.90 -1.97
C LYS A 31 -3.02 6.70 -3.47
N SER A 32 -1.92 7.21 -4.03
CA SER A 32 -1.59 7.03 -5.44
C SER A 32 -1.33 5.55 -5.78
N GLU A 33 -0.49 4.87 -4.99
CA GLU A 33 -0.18 3.46 -5.20
C GLU A 33 -1.42 2.58 -4.98
N TYR A 34 -2.23 2.88 -3.97
CA TYR A 34 -3.50 2.20 -3.71
C TYR A 34 -4.48 2.38 -4.87
N LYS A 35 -4.61 3.60 -5.40
CA LYS A 35 -5.46 3.86 -6.56
C LYS A 35 -5.01 3.03 -7.76
N ARG A 36 -3.70 2.97 -8.04
CA ARG A 36 -3.13 2.14 -9.12
C ARG A 36 -3.43 0.65 -8.92
N SER A 37 -3.32 0.15 -7.68
CA SER A 37 -3.58 -1.26 -7.39
C SER A 37 -5.05 -1.67 -7.52
N THR A 38 -5.98 -0.71 -7.44
CA THR A 38 -7.42 -0.95 -7.58
C THR A 38 -7.99 -0.64 -8.97
N GLU A 39 -7.43 0.34 -9.68
CA GLU A 39 -7.90 0.74 -11.02
C GLU A 39 -7.21 -0.04 -12.13
N ASN A 40 -5.89 -0.23 -12.00
CA ASN A 40 -5.05 -0.98 -12.95
C ASN A 40 -4.61 -2.32 -12.35
N THR A 41 -5.56 -3.04 -11.75
CA THR A 41 -5.33 -4.24 -10.94
C THR A 41 -4.44 -5.28 -11.65
N ASP A 42 -4.78 -5.66 -12.89
CA ASP A 42 -4.08 -6.74 -13.59
C ASP A 42 -2.65 -6.37 -14.00
N GLU A 43 -2.41 -5.09 -14.33
CA GLU A 43 -1.07 -4.60 -14.67
C GLU A 43 -0.22 -4.48 -13.40
N TYR A 44 -0.77 -3.85 -12.36
CA TYR A 44 -0.11 -3.63 -11.08
C TYR A 44 0.33 -4.94 -10.44
N TRP A 45 -0.60 -5.89 -10.29
CA TRP A 45 -0.28 -7.15 -9.60
C TRP A 45 0.61 -8.05 -10.43
N ALA A 46 0.56 -7.97 -11.76
CA ALA A 46 1.50 -8.72 -12.60
C ALA A 46 2.93 -8.21 -12.45
N GLU A 47 3.10 -6.88 -12.45
CA GLU A 47 4.38 -6.21 -12.21
C GLU A 47 4.95 -6.63 -10.85
N LYS A 48 4.17 -6.45 -9.76
CA LYS A 48 4.62 -6.82 -8.41
C LYS A 48 4.96 -8.31 -8.29
N ALA A 49 4.18 -9.19 -8.92
CA ALA A 49 4.43 -10.63 -8.90
C ALA A 49 5.76 -10.99 -9.57
N ARG A 50 6.09 -10.37 -10.71
CA ARG A 50 7.34 -10.62 -11.44
C ARG A 50 8.57 -10.02 -10.75
N GLU A 51 8.40 -8.89 -10.07
CA GLU A 51 9.50 -8.24 -9.33
C GLU A 51 9.86 -8.95 -8.03
N ASN A 52 8.86 -9.47 -7.32
CA ASN A 52 9.04 -9.90 -5.92
C ASN A 52 9.09 -11.43 -5.75
N ILE A 53 8.77 -12.20 -6.79
CA ILE A 53 8.73 -13.66 -6.73
C ILE A 53 9.58 -14.22 -7.87
N LEU A 54 10.43 -15.21 -7.56
CA LEU A 54 11.16 -15.95 -8.57
C LEU A 54 10.27 -17.06 -9.15
N TRP A 55 9.99 -16.97 -10.44
CA TRP A 55 9.14 -17.92 -11.14
C TRP A 55 9.97 -18.95 -11.90
N PHE A 56 9.66 -20.23 -11.71
CA PHE A 56 10.21 -21.29 -12.56
C PHE A 56 9.64 -21.21 -13.99
N ARG A 57 8.37 -20.84 -14.09
CA ARG A 57 7.66 -20.50 -15.33
C ARG A 57 6.74 -19.33 -15.03
N ASP A 58 6.77 -18.31 -15.89
CA ASP A 58 5.90 -17.14 -15.76
C ASP A 58 4.42 -17.50 -16.01
N PHE A 59 3.52 -16.61 -15.58
CA PHE A 59 2.08 -16.73 -15.74
C PHE A 59 1.57 -15.91 -16.94
N ASP A 60 0.55 -16.44 -17.60
CA ASP A 60 -0.04 -15.83 -18.80
C ASP A 60 -1.18 -14.85 -18.48
N GLN A 61 -1.82 -15.00 -17.30
CA GLN A 61 -2.97 -14.20 -16.89
C GLN A 61 -2.87 -13.83 -15.40
N THR A 62 -3.06 -12.54 -15.07
CA THR A 62 -2.91 -12.02 -13.70
C THR A 62 -4.08 -12.35 -12.79
N LYS A 63 -5.31 -12.26 -13.29
CA LYS A 63 -6.56 -12.52 -12.54
C LYS A 63 -7.52 -13.32 -13.40
N ASN A 64 -8.21 -14.29 -12.79
CA ASN A 64 -9.30 -15.03 -13.42
C ASN A 64 -10.64 -14.64 -12.74
N GLY A 65 -11.61 -14.17 -13.53
CA GLY A 65 -12.91 -13.70 -13.03
C GLY A 65 -12.96 -12.18 -12.76
N HIS A 66 -14.16 -11.69 -12.42
CA HIS A 66 -14.39 -10.29 -12.02
C HIS A 66 -13.87 -10.03 -10.60
#